data_AF-A0A5E6N7V2-F1
#
_entry.id   AF-A0A5E6N7V2-F1
#
_cell.length_a   1.000
_cell.length_b   1.000
_cell.length_c   1.000
_cell.angle_alpha   90.00
_cell.angle_beta   90.00
_cell.angle_gamma   90.00
#
_symmetry.space_group_name_H-M   'P 1'
#
loop_
_entity.id
_entity.type
_entity.pdbx_description
1 polymer ?
#
loop_
_entity_poly.entity_id
_entity_poly.type
_entity_poly.pdbx_seq_one_letter_code
_entity_poly.pdbx_strand_id
1 'polypeptide(L)'
;MCLLNLPISISNEELSITTNVKFTNQAGDNVVELESFLAQIPANKLVNYLPSQFVGDDVYTWIKQGFLAGTLQDSKLKIKQNLSKSSDAQVQFSSQLKALELKFDADWEPLKKT
;
A
#
# COMPACT_ATOMS: atom_id res chain seq x y z
N MET A 1 22.46 17.61 -12.55
CA MET A 1 21.58 16.57 -11.95
C MET A 1 21.01 17.16 -10.67
N CYS A 2 19.69 17.25 -10.56
CA CYS A 2 19.03 17.73 -9.34
C CYS A 2 18.41 16.55 -8.60
N LEU A 3 18.65 16.45 -7.30
CA LEU A 3 18.15 15.41 -6.42
C LEU A 3 17.65 16.06 -5.13
N LEU A 4 16.38 15.83 -4.80
CA LEU A 4 15.80 16.21 -3.52
C LEU A 4 15.27 14.95 -2.84
N ASN A 5 15.72 14.68 -1.62
CA ASN A 5 15.20 13.60 -0.77
C ASN A 5 14.50 14.23 0.43
N LEU A 6 13.25 13.81 0.67
CA LEU A 6 12.43 14.27 1.78
C LEU A 6 12.03 13.06 2.63
N PRO A 7 12.61 12.90 3.82
CA PRO A 7 12.11 11.94 4.80
C PRO A 7 10.83 12.49 5.44
N ILE A 8 9.80 11.66 5.49
CA ILE A 8 8.49 11.96 6.07
C ILE A 8 8.16 10.85 7.06
N SER A 9 7.76 11.20 8.27
CA SER A 9 7.23 10.25 9.25
C SER A 9 5.80 10.63 9.58
N ILE A 10 4.89 9.68 9.46
CA ILE A 10 3.48 9.82 9.83
C ILE A 10 3.20 8.79 10.91
N SER A 11 2.85 9.25 12.11
CA SER A 11 2.62 8.36 13.24
C SER A 11 1.41 8.80 14.06
N ASN A 12 0.65 7.82 14.55
CA ASN A 12 -0.35 7.98 15.61
C ASN A 12 -0.19 6.82 16.62
N GLU A 13 -1.14 6.66 17.54
CA GLU A 13 -1.09 5.60 18.57
C GLU A 13 -1.12 4.17 18.01
N GLU A 14 -1.64 3.98 16.79
CA GLU A 14 -1.88 2.66 16.20
C GLU A 14 -0.98 2.34 15.00
N LEU A 15 -0.38 3.36 14.37
CA LEU A 15 0.30 3.25 13.09
C LEU A 15 1.52 4.18 13.04
N SER A 16 2.63 3.67 12.52
CA SER A 16 3.82 4.47 12.21
C SER A 16 4.34 4.12 10.83
N ILE A 17 4.33 5.10 9.92
CA ILE A 17 4.82 4.98 8.55
C ILE A 17 5.98 5.94 8.37
N THR A 18 7.12 5.40 7.96
CA THR A 18 8.26 6.19 7.50
C THR A 18 8.32 6.13 5.98
N THR A 19 8.36 7.29 5.33
CA THR A 19 8.40 7.42 3.88
C THR A 19 9.60 8.26 3.47
N ASN A 20 10.30 7.85 2.42
CA ASN A 20 11.26 8.70 1.74
C ASN A 20 10.69 9.07 0.37
N VAL A 21 10.61 10.37 0.09
CA VAL A 21 10.23 10.90 -1.21
C VAL A 21 11.47 11.41 -1.92
N LYS A 22 11.73 10.89 -3.10
CA LYS A 22 12.90 11.25 -3.92
C LYS A 22 12.44 11.86 -5.23
N PHE A 23 12.83 13.10 -5.46
CA PHE A 23 12.66 13.80 -6.74
C PHE A 23 13.99 13.81 -7.47
N THR A 24 13.99 13.33 -8.71
CA THR A 24 15.17 13.34 -9.57
C THR A 24 14.85 14.00 -10.90
N ASN A 25 15.73 14.91 -11.31
CA ASN A 25 15.79 15.39 -12.69
C ASN A 25 17.05 14.84 -13.37
N GLN A 26 16.87 13.96 -14.35
CA GLN A 26 17.94 13.40 -15.17
C GLN A 26 17.53 13.38 -16.64
N ALA A 27 18.37 13.95 -17.51
CA ALA A 27 18.19 13.93 -18.97
C ALA A 27 16.80 14.41 -19.46
N GLY A 28 16.18 15.36 -18.76
CA GLY A 28 14.85 15.91 -19.09
C GLY A 28 13.67 15.18 -18.44
N ASP A 29 13.90 14.02 -17.82
CA ASP A 29 12.88 13.28 -17.07
C ASP A 29 12.84 13.76 -15.61
N ASN A 30 11.65 14.21 -15.18
CA ASN A 30 11.32 14.48 -13.78
C ASN A 30 10.66 13.22 -13.21
N VAL A 31 11.34 12.54 -12.30
CA VAL A 31 10.84 11.31 -11.68
C VAL A 31 10.64 11.54 -10.18
N VAL A 32 9.51 11.06 -9.67
CA VAL A 32 9.24 10.96 -8.25
C VAL A 32 9.22 9.49 -7.84
N GLU A 33 9.94 9.16 -6.77
CA GLU A 33 9.98 7.84 -6.14
C GLU A 33 9.53 8.01 -4.68
N LEU A 34 8.50 7.27 -4.28
CA LEU A 34 8.06 7.11 -2.90
C LEU A 34 8.47 5.72 -2.42
N GLU A 35 9.16 5.64 -1.28
CA GLU A 35 9.41 4.39 -0.59
C GLU A 35 8.93 4.51 0.86
N SER A 36 7.84 3.80 1.17
CA SER A 36 7.22 3.79 2.50
C SER A 36 7.47 2.46 3.18
N PHE A 37 7.73 2.51 4.49
CA PHE A 37 7.89 1.38 5.38
C PHE A 37 6.91 1.48 6.54
N LEU A 38 6.25 0.36 6.82
CA LEU A 38 5.35 0.17 7.95
C LEU A 38 5.79 -1.11 8.68
N ALA A 39 6.15 -0.97 9.95
CA ALA A 39 6.71 -2.07 10.72
C ALA A 39 5.70 -3.19 10.96
N GLN A 40 4.50 -2.84 11.42
CA GLN A 40 3.43 -3.81 11.64
C GLN A 40 2.05 -3.17 11.61
N ILE A 41 1.06 -3.95 11.18
CA ILE A 41 -0.36 -3.63 11.31
C ILE A 41 -1.18 -4.93 11.46
N PRO A 42 -2.19 -4.96 12.35
CA PRO A 42 -3.15 -6.07 12.40
C PRO A 42 -3.89 -6.21 11.06
N ALA A 43 -3.98 -7.43 10.52
CA ALA A 43 -4.58 -7.68 9.21
C ALA A 43 -6.07 -7.26 9.17
N ASN A 44 -6.79 -7.47 10.27
CA ASN A 44 -8.20 -7.06 10.42
C ASN A 44 -8.40 -5.54 10.53
N LYS A 45 -7.32 -4.76 10.72
CA LYS A 45 -7.35 -3.29 10.70
C LYS A 45 -6.93 -2.70 9.34
N LEU A 46 -6.57 -3.52 8.36
CA LEU A 46 -6.07 -3.05 7.05
C LEU A 46 -7.04 -2.07 6.37
N VAL A 47 -8.34 -2.34 6.45
CA VAL A 47 -9.40 -1.52 5.86
C VAL A 47 -9.50 -0.11 6.45
N ASN A 48 -9.00 0.11 7.67
CA ASN A 48 -8.98 1.45 8.28
C ASN A 48 -8.02 2.41 7.57
N TYR A 49 -7.08 1.87 6.78
CA TYR A 49 -6.04 2.63 6.08
C TYR A 49 -6.06 2.40 4.57
N LEU A 50 -7.01 1.62 4.06
CA LEU A 50 -7.16 1.30 2.65
C LEU A 50 -8.57 1.72 2.18
N PRO A 51 -8.76 2.98 1.76
CA PRO A 51 -10.03 3.45 1.24
C PRO A 51 -10.54 2.60 0.07
N SER A 52 -11.86 2.36 0.00
CA SER A 52 -12.46 1.49 -1.03
C SER A 52 -12.21 2.02 -2.45
N GLN A 53 -12.01 3.33 -2.62
CA GLN A 53 -11.69 3.94 -3.91
C GLN A 53 -10.38 3.42 -4.53
N PHE A 54 -9.47 2.87 -3.73
CA PHE A 54 -8.21 2.32 -4.23
C PHE A 54 -8.30 0.85 -4.66
N VAL A 55 -9.29 0.10 -4.18
CA VAL A 55 -9.38 -1.36 -4.42
C VAL A 55 -10.73 -1.82 -5.00
N GLY A 56 -11.74 -0.96 -5.01
CA GLY A 56 -13.12 -1.30 -5.36
C GLY A 56 -13.92 -1.79 -4.14
N ASP A 57 -15.22 -1.53 -4.14
CA ASP A 57 -16.10 -1.82 -3.00
C ASP A 57 -16.21 -3.32 -2.69
N ASP A 58 -16.20 -4.17 -3.72
CA ASP A 58 -16.24 -5.63 -3.58
C ASP A 58 -14.98 -6.16 -2.89
N VAL A 59 -13.80 -5.71 -3.35
CA VAL A 59 -12.51 -6.09 -2.76
C VAL A 59 -12.39 -5.54 -1.35
N TYR A 60 -12.81 -4.29 -1.13
CA TYR A 60 -12.83 -3.68 0.20
C TYR A 60 -13.69 -4.49 1.18
N THR A 61 -14.89 -4.90 0.75
CA THR A 61 -15.80 -5.72 1.54
C THR A 61 -15.19 -7.09 1.84
N TRP A 62 -14.57 -7.72 0.85
CA TRP A 62 -13.87 -8.99 1.02
C TRP A 62 -12.73 -8.88 2.03
N ILE A 63 -11.89 -7.83 1.95
CA ILE A 63 -10.81 -7.61 2.93
C ILE A 63 -11.40 -7.40 4.33
N LYS A 64 -12.47 -6.60 4.45
CA LYS A 64 -13.13 -6.30 5.73
C LYS A 64 -13.69 -7.54 6.42
N GLN A 65 -14.27 -8.47 5.64
CA GLN A 65 -14.93 -9.66 6.18
C GLN A 65 -14.00 -10.89 6.23
N GLY A 66 -13.02 -10.94 5.33
CA GLY A 66 -12.07 -12.04 5.14
C GLY A 66 -11.00 -12.10 6.22
N PHE A 67 -10.37 -10.99 6.58
CA PHE A 67 -9.29 -10.99 7.57
C PHE A 67 -9.84 -10.94 9.00
N LEU A 68 -9.92 -12.10 9.66
CA LEU A 68 -10.33 -12.19 11.07
C LEU A 68 -9.17 -11.85 12.01
N ALA A 69 -7.99 -12.39 11.72
CA ALA A 69 -6.77 -12.20 12.51
C ALA A 69 -5.52 -12.24 11.64
N GLY A 70 -4.40 -11.88 12.25
CA GLY A 70 -3.07 -11.89 11.65
C GLY A 70 -2.38 -10.54 11.72
N THR A 71 -1.13 -10.51 11.27
CA THR A 71 -0.31 -9.30 11.28
C THR A 71 0.47 -9.20 9.98
N LEU A 72 0.34 -8.06 9.32
CA LEU A 72 1.26 -7.65 8.26
C LEU A 72 2.49 -7.06 8.94
N GLN A 73 3.67 -7.59 8.64
CA GLN A 73 4.97 -7.15 9.16
C GLN A 73 5.89 -6.76 8.02
N ASP A 74 6.82 -5.84 8.30
CA ASP A 74 7.86 -5.39 7.37
C ASP A 74 7.27 -4.93 6.01
N SER A 75 6.15 -4.22 6.07
CA SER A 75 5.41 -3.79 4.90
C SER A 75 6.16 -2.66 4.18
N LYS A 76 6.37 -2.81 2.87
CA LYS A 76 7.02 -1.84 2.00
C LYS A 76 6.14 -1.51 0.81
N LEU A 77 5.91 -0.22 0.59
CA LEU A 77 5.23 0.33 -0.59
C LEU A 77 6.22 1.17 -1.37
N LYS A 78 6.41 0.84 -2.65
CA LYS A 78 7.21 1.64 -3.59
C LYS A 78 6.30 2.16 -4.69
N ILE A 79 6.35 3.47 -4.93
CA ILE A 79 5.66 4.12 -6.04
C ILE A 79 6.69 4.88 -6.85
N LYS A 80 6.68 4.70 -8.16
CA LYS A 80 7.55 5.44 -9.08
C LYS A 80 6.74 5.99 -10.24
N GLN A 81 6.84 7.29 -10.46
CA GLN A 81 6.15 7.99 -11.54
C GLN A 81 7.13 8.89 -12.29
N ASN A 82 7.13 8.82 -13.61
CA ASN A 82 7.74 9.85 -14.44
C ASN A 82 6.70 10.94 -14.68
N LEU A 83 6.95 12.15 -14.17
CA LEU A 83 6.08 13.32 -14.28
C LEU A 83 6.23 14.04 -15.64
N SER A 84 7.32 13.77 -16.37
CA SER A 84 7.54 14.31 -17.73
C SER A 84 6.85 13.48 -18.82
N LYS A 85 6.27 12.31 -18.49
CA LYS A 85 5.64 11.40 -19.44
C LYS A 85 4.23 11.05 -18.98
N SER A 86 3.32 10.88 -19.94
CA SER A 86 2.02 10.28 -19.68
C SER A 86 2.18 8.75 -19.57
N SER A 87 2.65 8.30 -18.42
CA SER A 87 2.78 6.87 -18.08
C SER A 87 2.06 6.57 -16.77
N ASP A 88 1.63 5.33 -16.58
CA ASP A 88 1.09 4.92 -15.29
C ASP A 88 2.19 4.85 -14.22
N ALA A 89 1.76 4.96 -12.96
CA ALA A 89 2.64 4.80 -11.83
C ALA A 89 3.04 3.33 -11.67
N GLN A 90 4.32 3.07 -11.47
CA GLN A 90 4.80 1.76 -11.07
C GLN A 90 4.61 1.62 -9.57
N VAL A 91 3.75 0.70 -9.15
CA VAL A 91 3.45 0.44 -7.74
C VAL A 91 3.90 -0.97 -7.38
N GLN A 92 4.65 -1.10 -6.28
CA GLN A 92 5.05 -2.39 -5.71
C GLN A 92 4.73 -2.40 -4.22
N PHE A 93 4.04 -3.43 -3.76
CA PHE A 93 3.77 -3.67 -2.35
C PHE A 93 4.33 -5.03 -1.93
N SER A 94 4.95 -5.08 -0.76
CA SER A 94 5.44 -6.33 -0.17
C SER A 94 5.21 -6.29 1.34
N SER A 95 4.88 -7.44 1.93
CA SER A 95 4.71 -7.61 3.37
C SER A 95 4.90 -9.07 3.74
N GLN A 96 5.35 -9.32 4.96
CA GLN A 96 5.19 -10.64 5.58
C GLN A 96 3.81 -10.72 6.22
N LEU A 97 3.13 -11.86 6.08
CA LEU A 97 1.84 -12.11 6.72
C LEU A 97 2.01 -13.26 7.71
N LYS A 98 1.72 -13.02 8.99
CA LYS A 98 1.87 -14.00 10.07
C LYS A 98 0.56 -14.20 10.82
N ALA A 99 0.40 -15.42 11.36
CA ALA A 99 -0.75 -15.82 12.18
C ALA A 99 -2.11 -15.49 11.54
N LEU A 100 -2.20 -15.70 10.22
CA LEU A 100 -3.37 -15.36 9.43
C LEU A 100 -4.55 -16.25 9.79
N GLU A 101 -5.70 -15.64 10.04
CA GLU A 101 -6.99 -16.32 10.09
C GLU A 101 -7.92 -15.66 9.06
N LEU A 102 -8.41 -16.47 8.13
CA LEU A 102 -9.32 -16.03 7.09
C LEU A 102 -10.70 -16.65 7.29
N LYS A 103 -11.75 -15.82 7.12
CA LYS A 103 -13.11 -16.31 6.91
C LYS A 103 -13.30 -16.54 5.42
N PHE A 104 -13.82 -17.71 5.06
CA PHE A 104 -14.38 -17.97 3.74
C PHE A 104 -15.85 -18.33 3.92
N ASP A 105 -16.72 -17.68 3.15
CA ASP A 105 -18.15 -17.90 3.18
C ASP A 105 -18.62 -18.31 1.78
N ALA A 106 -19.45 -19.36 1.70
CA ALA A 106 -19.91 -19.89 0.41
C ALA A 106 -20.87 -18.93 -0.29
N ASP A 107 -21.49 -18.02 0.47
CA ASP A 107 -22.43 -17.02 -0.05
C ASP A 107 -21.74 -15.74 -0.56
N TRP A 108 -20.41 -15.65 -0.52
CA TRP A 108 -19.68 -14.49 -1.03
C TRP A 108 -19.64 -14.47 -2.55
N GLU A 109 -19.97 -13.32 -3.15
CA GLU A 109 -19.78 -13.13 -4.59
C GLU A 109 -18.26 -13.27 -4.92
N PRO A 110 -17.91 -14.04 -5.97
CA PRO A 110 -16.54 -14.13 -6.42
C PRO A 110 -15.99 -12.75 -6.82
N LEU A 111 -14.79 -12.41 -6.34
CA LEU A 111 -14.09 -11.17 -6.72
C LEU A 111 -13.83 -11.05 -8.23
N LYS A 112 -13.79 -12.18 -8.94
CA LYS A 112 -13.79 -12.23 -10.41
C LYS A 112 -15.04 -12.97 -10.85
N LYS A 113 -15.88 -12.28 -11.62
CA LYS A 113 -16.99 -12.91 -12.35
C LYS A 113 -16.38 -13.66 -13.53
N THR A 114 -16.51 -14.98 -13.53
CA THR A 114 -16.17 -15.88 -14.65
C THR A 114 -17.24 -15.83 -15.72
#